data_AF-A0A1T5D5C2-F1
#
_entry.id   AF-A0A1T5D5C2-F1
#
_cell.length_a   1.000
_cell.length_b   1.000
_cell.length_c   1.000
_cell.angle_alpha   90.00
_cell.angle_beta   90.00
_cell.angle_gamma   90.00
#
_symmetry.space_group_name_H-M   'P 1'
#
loop_
_entity.id
_entity.type
_entity.pdbx_description
1 polymer ?
#
loop_
_entity_poly.entity_id
_entity_poly.type
_entity_poly.pdbx_seq_one_letter_code
_entity_poly.pdbx_strand_id
1 'polypeptide(L)'
;MYKLKRDMKDMNSNLDKFKGDNPFKTPQGYMDGLNDLIMSQLPVKESKKAIQITFAQRVRPWLYLAAVFAGLGLFFKAVIGPDFIGKQNPSDSLYVQSSVSEGTMSALSSAEDKEYQEYIENKYANYVLEGELGYSE
;
A
#
# COMPACT_ATOMS: atom_id res chain seq x y z
N MET A 1 60.70 -28.69 -2.19
CA MET A 1 59.31 -28.18 -2.11
C MET A 1 58.42 -28.88 -1.06
N TYR A 2 58.84 -29.99 -0.42
CA TYR A 2 58.00 -30.76 0.52
C TYR A 2 58.06 -30.36 2.01
N LYS A 3 59.01 -29.49 2.43
CA LYS A 3 59.10 -29.03 3.83
C LYS A 3 57.98 -28.04 4.19
N LEU A 4 57.72 -27.07 3.31
CA LEU A 4 56.76 -25.99 3.54
C LEU A 4 55.33 -26.48 3.82
N LYS A 5 54.88 -27.56 3.16
CA LYS A 5 53.55 -28.15 3.40
C LYS A 5 53.41 -28.82 4.77
N ARG A 6 54.52 -29.31 5.34
CA ARG A 6 54.53 -29.98 6.65
C ARG A 6 54.46 -28.93 7.76
N ASP A 7 55.27 -27.88 7.62
CA ASP A 7 55.31 -26.76 8.56
C ASP A 7 53.94 -26.05 8.66
N MET A 8 53.23 -25.88 7.53
CA MET A 8 51.88 -25.29 7.54
C MET A 8 50.83 -26.17 8.25
N LYS A 9 51.01 -27.50 8.22
CA LYS A 9 50.09 -28.45 8.88
C LYS A 9 50.30 -28.46 10.40
N ASP A 10 51.55 -28.31 10.84
CA ASP A 10 51.92 -28.29 12.27
C ASP A 10 51.48 -26.99 12.96
N MET A 11 51.49 -25.85 12.24
CA MET A 11 51.01 -24.56 12.75
C MET A 11 49.49 -24.55 13.02
N ASN A 12 48.69 -25.29 12.24
CA ASN A 12 47.24 -25.38 12.43
C ASN A 12 46.85 -26.18 13.69
N SER A 13 47.70 -27.09 14.15
CA SER A 13 47.41 -27.94 15.33
C SER A 13 47.35 -27.17 16.66
N ASN A 14 48.06 -26.05 16.76
CA ASN A 14 48.07 -25.21 17.96
C ASN A 14 46.90 -24.21 17.99
N LEU A 15 46.31 -23.87 16.83
CA LEU A 15 45.16 -22.98 16.73
C LEU A 15 43.88 -23.64 17.25
N ASP A 16 43.75 -24.97 17.13
CA ASP A 16 42.59 -25.72 17.63
C ASP A 16 42.47 -25.69 19.16
N LYS A 17 43.57 -25.46 19.90
CA LYS A 17 43.57 -25.33 21.37
C LYS A 17 42.93 -24.02 21.84
N PHE A 18 42.95 -22.99 21.01
CA PHE A 18 42.38 -21.66 21.31
C PHE A 18 41.02 -21.44 20.64
N LYS A 19 40.53 -22.43 19.90
CA LYS A 19 39.31 -22.33 19.09
C LYS A 19 38.01 -22.53 19.88
N GLY A 20 38.12 -22.83 21.18
CA GLY A 20 36.97 -23.14 22.06
C GLY A 20 36.69 -22.13 23.16
N ASP A 21 37.70 -21.36 23.58
CA ASP A 21 37.54 -20.41 24.68
C ASP A 21 37.34 -19.00 24.13
N ASN A 22 36.06 -18.67 23.97
CA ASN A 22 35.62 -17.32 23.68
C ASN A 22 36.16 -16.34 24.77
N PRO A 23 37.01 -15.36 24.42
CA PRO A 23 37.52 -14.37 25.37
C PRO A 23 36.43 -13.39 25.83
N PHE A 24 35.28 -13.36 25.16
CA PHE A 24 34.10 -12.57 25.52
C PHE A 24 33.06 -13.44 26.27
N LYS A 25 33.50 -14.24 27.24
CA LYS A 25 32.59 -14.96 28.14
C LYS A 25 32.11 -14.01 29.23
N THR A 26 30.80 -13.85 29.35
CA THR A 26 30.21 -13.12 30.48
C THR A 26 30.48 -13.88 31.78
N PRO A 27 30.70 -13.17 32.90
CA PRO A 27 30.74 -13.80 34.21
C PRO A 27 29.46 -14.61 34.47
N GLN A 28 29.61 -15.70 35.22
CA GLN A 28 28.47 -16.55 35.59
C GLN A 28 27.42 -15.71 36.34
N GLY A 29 26.18 -15.73 35.87
CA GLY A 29 25.07 -14.98 36.45
C GLY A 29 24.92 -13.52 36.00
N TYR A 30 25.80 -12.98 35.15
CA TYR A 30 25.72 -11.57 34.71
C TYR A 30 24.46 -11.25 33.88
N MET A 31 23.96 -12.23 33.12
CA MET A 31 22.74 -12.10 32.30
C MET A 31 21.50 -12.62 33.03
N ASP A 32 21.66 -13.21 34.22
CA ASP A 32 20.54 -13.78 34.97
C ASP A 32 19.69 -12.64 35.54
N GLY A 33 18.41 -12.60 35.16
CA GLY A 33 17.46 -11.55 35.59
C GLY A 33 17.55 -10.24 34.80
N LEU A 34 18.41 -10.12 33.78
CA LEU A 34 18.46 -8.93 32.92
C LEU A 34 17.12 -8.67 32.22
N ASN A 35 16.46 -9.74 31.74
CA ASN A 35 15.15 -9.64 31.10
C ASN A 35 14.09 -9.09 32.07
N ASP A 36 14.06 -9.58 33.31
CA ASP A 36 13.09 -9.12 34.32
C ASP A 36 13.35 -7.66 34.70
N LEU A 37 14.63 -7.27 34.81
CA LEU A 37 15.02 -5.88 35.01
C LEU A 37 14.57 -4.99 33.85
N ILE A 38 14.84 -5.40 32.59
CA ILE A 38 14.39 -4.67 31.40
C ILE A 38 12.87 -4.55 31.41
N MET A 39 12.14 -5.65 31.56
CA MET A 39 10.68 -5.68 31.56
C MET A 39 10.08 -4.84 32.70
N SER A 40 10.72 -4.78 33.87
CA SER A 40 10.28 -3.94 34.98
C SER A 40 10.42 -2.44 34.69
N GLN A 41 11.36 -2.06 33.82
CA GLN A 41 11.59 -0.67 33.43
C GLN A 41 10.79 -0.28 32.18
N LEU A 42 10.21 -1.24 31.47
CA LEU A 42 9.34 -0.93 30.35
C LEU A 42 8.07 -0.23 30.88
N PRO A 43 7.70 0.93 30.33
CA PRO A 43 6.41 1.53 30.65
C PRO A 43 5.32 0.54 30.29
N VAL A 44 4.35 0.35 31.20
CA VAL A 44 3.17 -0.48 30.95
C VAL A 44 2.52 0.05 29.69
N LYS A 45 2.62 -0.70 28.58
CA LYS A 45 1.87 -0.39 27.37
C LYS A 45 0.40 -0.47 27.74
N GLU A 46 -0.24 0.68 27.92
CA GLU A 46 -1.69 0.75 27.95
C GLU A 46 -2.17 0.06 26.68
N SER A 47 -2.78 -1.11 26.81
CA SER A 47 -3.44 -1.76 25.70
C SER A 47 -4.51 -0.78 25.25
N LYS A 48 -4.21 0.01 24.21
CA LYS A 48 -5.11 0.99 23.63
C LYS A 48 -6.41 0.26 23.40
N LYS A 49 -7.41 0.51 24.26
CA LYS A 49 -8.68 -0.19 24.27
C LYS A 49 -9.13 -0.22 22.82
N ALA A 50 -9.22 -1.42 22.23
CA ALA A 50 -9.59 -1.56 20.84
C ALA A 50 -10.89 -0.78 20.69
N ILE A 51 -10.87 0.26 19.83
CA ILE A 51 -12.05 1.08 19.60
C ILE A 51 -13.07 0.11 19.02
N GLN A 52 -14.01 -0.33 19.85
CA GLN A 52 -15.09 -1.24 19.49
C GLN A 52 -16.01 -0.46 18.55
N ILE A 53 -15.67 -0.46 17.27
CA ILE A 53 -16.51 0.12 16.23
C ILE A 53 -17.81 -0.69 16.22
N THR A 54 -18.87 -0.10 16.76
CA THR A 54 -20.22 -0.68 16.69
C THR A 54 -20.63 -0.82 15.22
N PHE A 55 -21.30 -1.92 14.86
CA PHE A 55 -21.81 -2.16 13.50
C PHE A 55 -22.63 -0.98 12.96
N ALA A 56 -23.29 -0.23 13.85
CA ALA A 56 -24.00 0.99 13.51
C ALA A 56 -23.13 2.05 12.81
N GLN A 57 -21.83 2.15 13.13
CA GLN A 57 -20.94 3.11 12.45
C GLN A 57 -20.63 2.72 11.00
N ARG A 58 -20.65 1.43 10.67
CA ARG A 58 -20.39 0.93 9.32
C ARG A 58 -21.57 1.10 8.38
N VAL A 59 -22.79 1.06 8.90
CA VAL A 59 -24.01 1.21 8.09
C VAL A 59 -24.42 2.67 7.87
N ARG A 60 -23.87 3.63 8.63
CA ARG A 60 -24.15 5.07 8.47
C ARG A 60 -23.90 5.56 7.04
N PRO A 61 -22.73 5.31 6.40
CA PRO A 61 -22.48 5.78 5.03
C PRO A 61 -23.44 5.14 4.01
N TRP A 62 -23.78 3.87 4.19
CA TRP A 62 -24.64 3.14 3.27
C TRP A 62 -26.09 3.60 3.35
N LEU A 63 -26.56 3.99 4.53
CA LEU A 63 -27.88 4.56 4.73
C LEU A 63 -28.06 5.89 4.00
N TYR A 64 -27.03 6.75 3.97
CA TYR A 64 -27.06 7.98 3.18
C TYR A 64 -27.15 7.68 1.67
N LEU A 65 -26.36 6.72 1.18
CA LEU A 65 -26.43 6.28 -0.22
C LEU A 65 -27.83 5.73 -0.57
N ALA A 66 -28.41 4.90 0.29
CA ALA A 66 -29.75 4.34 0.09
C ALA A 66 -30.82 5.43 0.05
N ALA A 67 -30.75 6.44 0.94
CA ALA A 67 -31.68 7.56 0.94
C ALA A 67 -31.59 8.42 -0.33
N VAL A 68 -30.36 8.69 -0.80
CA VAL A 68 -30.13 9.40 -2.06
C VAL A 68 -30.67 8.59 -3.24
N PHE A 69 -30.39 7.30 -3.30
CA PHE A 69 -30.89 6.43 -4.37
C PHE A 69 -32.42 6.30 -4.37
N ALA A 70 -33.04 6.23 -3.18
CA ALA A 70 -34.49 6.23 -3.06
C ALA A 70 -35.10 7.58 -3.49
N GLY A 71 -34.47 8.70 -3.12
CA GLY A 71 -34.90 10.05 -3.53
C GLY A 71 -34.81 10.26 -5.04
N LEU A 72 -33.67 9.90 -5.65
CA LEU A 72 -33.49 9.97 -7.09
C LEU A 72 -34.39 8.97 -7.83
N GLY A 73 -34.52 7.74 -7.35
CA GLY A 73 -35.38 6.72 -7.95
C GLY A 73 -36.86 7.12 -7.94
N LEU A 74 -37.33 7.74 -6.85
CA LEU A 74 -38.68 8.31 -6.78
C LEU A 74 -38.83 9.51 -7.73
N PHE A 75 -37.81 10.37 -7.80
CA PHE A 75 -37.78 11.52 -8.70
C PHE A 75 -37.87 11.08 -10.17
N PHE A 76 -37.07 10.09 -10.59
CA PHE A 76 -37.14 9.50 -11.93
C PHE A 76 -38.51 8.87 -12.20
N LYS A 77 -39.08 8.12 -11.25
CA LYS A 77 -40.41 7.54 -11.39
C LYS A 77 -41.50 8.61 -11.57
N ALA A 78 -41.39 9.73 -10.86
CA ALA A 78 -42.37 10.81 -10.91
C ALA A 78 -42.23 11.69 -12.17
N VAL A 79 -41.01 11.94 -12.65
CA VAL A 79 -40.73 12.85 -13.77
C VAL A 79 -40.73 12.13 -15.13
N ILE A 80 -40.22 10.90 -15.20
CA ILE A 80 -40.05 10.14 -16.46
C ILE A 80 -41.22 9.16 -16.70
N GLY A 81 -42.06 8.91 -15.69
CA GLY A 81 -43.20 8.01 -15.79
C GLY A 81 -42.82 6.53 -15.65
N PRO A 82 -43.77 5.65 -15.24
CA PRO A 82 -43.50 4.24 -14.93
C PRO A 82 -43.12 3.39 -16.15
N ASP A 83 -43.27 3.91 -17.37
CA ASP A 83 -43.07 3.17 -18.61
C ASP A 83 -41.59 2.86 -18.92
N PHE A 84 -40.65 3.52 -18.24
CA PHE A 84 -39.21 3.30 -18.44
C PHE A 84 -38.67 2.04 -17.72
N ILE A 85 -39.37 1.53 -16.72
CA ILE A 85 -38.92 0.36 -15.92
C ILE A 85 -39.43 -0.97 -16.51
N GLY A 86 -40.31 -0.93 -17.53
CA GLY A 86 -41.13 -2.05 -17.99
C GLY A 86 -40.71 -2.80 -19.27
N LYS A 87 -39.45 -2.72 -19.73
CA LYS A 87 -38.97 -3.61 -20.81
C LYS A 87 -37.56 -4.13 -20.53
N GLN A 88 -37.49 -5.19 -19.73
CA GLN A 88 -36.31 -6.06 -19.70
C GLN A 88 -36.58 -7.22 -20.66
N ASN A 89 -36.34 -7.01 -21.96
CA ASN A 89 -36.17 -8.12 -22.90
C ASN A 89 -34.73 -8.62 -22.70
N PRO A 90 -34.49 -9.90 -22.34
CA PRO A 90 -33.15 -10.44 -22.34
C PRO A 90 -32.69 -10.56 -23.80
N SER A 91 -31.42 -10.22 -24.03
CA SER A 91 -30.68 -10.31 -25.30
C SER A 91 -31.11 -9.36 -26.43
N ASP A 92 -30.44 -8.20 -26.52
CA ASP A 92 -29.71 -7.86 -27.75
C ASP A 92 -28.56 -6.89 -27.44
N SER A 93 -27.37 -7.20 -27.96
CA SER A 93 -26.14 -6.45 -27.79
C SER A 93 -25.89 -5.64 -29.04
N LEU A 94 -26.19 -4.33 -29.04
CA LEU A 94 -25.65 -3.39 -30.03
C LEU A 94 -25.46 -1.98 -29.43
N TYR A 95 -24.20 -1.51 -29.46
CA TYR A 95 -23.65 -0.15 -29.34
C TYR A 95 -24.50 0.97 -30.01
N VAL A 96 -24.39 2.31 -29.83
CA VAL A 96 -23.83 3.36 -28.94
C VAL A 96 -24.45 4.67 -29.48
N GLN A 97 -24.94 5.63 -28.66
CA GLN A 97 -24.63 7.06 -28.82
C GLN A 97 -25.11 7.92 -27.64
N SER A 98 -24.18 8.64 -27.02
CA SER A 98 -24.46 9.78 -26.15
C SER A 98 -24.75 11.01 -27.01
N SER A 99 -25.92 11.61 -26.87
CA SER A 99 -26.16 13.00 -27.27
C SER A 99 -26.25 13.88 -26.01
N VAL A 100 -25.11 14.01 -25.33
CA VAL A 100 -24.86 15.26 -24.62
C VAL A 100 -24.59 16.29 -25.72
N SER A 101 -25.10 17.52 -25.61
CA SER A 101 -24.66 18.60 -26.51
C SER A 101 -23.15 18.76 -26.34
N GLU A 102 -22.38 18.13 -27.23
CA GLU A 102 -20.93 18.00 -27.17
C GLU A 102 -20.24 19.36 -27.25
N GLY A 103 -20.86 20.36 -27.88
CA GLY A 103 -20.21 21.64 -28.21
C GLY A 103 -19.89 22.56 -27.03
N THR A 104 -20.59 22.48 -25.88
CA THR A 104 -20.36 23.40 -24.76
C THR A 104 -19.50 22.81 -23.65
N MET A 105 -19.60 21.50 -23.40
CA MET A 105 -18.82 20.84 -22.35
C MET A 105 -17.40 20.48 -22.83
N SER A 106 -17.24 20.08 -24.09
CA SER A 106 -15.91 19.82 -24.66
C SER A 106 -15.09 21.10 -24.90
N ALA A 107 -15.73 22.25 -25.14
CA ALA A 107 -15.06 23.52 -25.33
C ALA A 107 -14.52 24.11 -24.01
N LEU A 108 -15.22 23.92 -22.88
CA LEU A 108 -14.73 24.35 -21.56
C LEU A 108 -13.66 23.38 -21.01
N SER A 109 -13.84 22.07 -21.17
CA SER A 109 -12.93 21.08 -20.59
C SER A 109 -11.68 20.82 -21.45
N SER A 110 -11.76 20.88 -22.78
CA SER A 110 -10.60 20.53 -23.64
C SER A 110 -9.46 21.54 -23.63
N ALA A 111 -9.70 22.81 -23.29
CA ALA A 111 -8.66 23.83 -23.31
C ALA A 111 -7.80 23.77 -22.03
N GLU A 112 -8.45 23.69 -20.87
CA GLU A 112 -7.78 23.64 -19.56
C GLU A 112 -7.16 22.25 -19.29
N ASP A 113 -7.84 21.17 -19.71
CA ASP A 113 -7.31 19.81 -19.48
C ASP A 113 -6.08 19.50 -20.33
N LYS A 114 -5.93 20.12 -21.51
CA LYS A 114 -4.75 19.90 -22.39
C LYS A 114 -3.50 20.57 -21.86
N GLU A 115 -3.58 21.83 -21.43
CA GLU A 115 -2.45 22.53 -20.83
C GLU A 115 -2.01 21.86 -19.53
N TYR A 116 -2.98 21.41 -18.72
CA TYR A 116 -2.71 20.64 -17.51
C TYR A 116 -2.06 19.28 -17.82
N GLN A 117 -2.53 18.56 -18.85
CA GLN A 117 -1.92 17.29 -19.28
C GLN A 117 -0.47 17.50 -19.75
N GLU A 118 -0.20 18.51 -20.58
CA GLU A 118 1.15 18.80 -21.08
C GLU A 118 2.12 19.21 -19.95
N TYR A 119 1.66 19.99 -18.96
CA TYR A 119 2.45 20.33 -17.77
C TYR A 119 2.86 19.09 -16.96
N ILE A 120 1.91 18.18 -16.76
CA ILE A 120 2.14 16.92 -16.06
C ILE A 120 3.13 16.06 -16.86
N GLU A 121 2.90 15.87 -18.15
CA GLU A 121 3.79 15.09 -19.02
C GLU A 121 5.22 15.63 -19.05
N ASN A 122 5.41 16.93 -19.19
CA ASN A 122 6.75 17.53 -19.23
C ASN A 122 7.48 17.41 -17.87
N LYS A 123 6.74 17.48 -16.75
CA LYS A 123 7.30 17.26 -15.42
C LYS A 123 7.77 15.81 -15.23
N TYR A 124 7.01 14.83 -15.72
CA TYR A 124 7.33 13.41 -15.58
C TYR A 124 8.30 12.89 -16.65
N ALA A 125 8.33 13.47 -17.85
CA ALA A 125 9.25 13.11 -18.93
C ALA A 125 10.72 13.28 -18.49
N ASN A 126 11.01 14.35 -17.75
CA ASN A 126 12.34 14.56 -17.17
C ASN A 126 12.71 13.47 -16.16
N TYR A 127 11.79 13.05 -15.28
CA TYR A 127 12.06 11.97 -14.32
C TYR A 127 12.27 10.60 -14.98
N VAL A 128 11.56 10.30 -16.08
CA VAL A 128 11.74 9.04 -16.82
C VAL A 128 13.12 9.01 -17.50
N LEU A 129 13.55 10.12 -18.11
CA LEU A 129 14.86 10.24 -18.74
C LEU A 129 16.01 10.23 -17.72
N GLU A 130 15.84 10.92 -16.59
CA GLU A 130 16.83 10.97 -15.51
C GLU A 130 16.94 9.63 -14.77
N GLY A 131 15.83 8.90 -14.67
CA GLY A 131 15.79 7.52 -14.20
C GLY A 131 16.57 6.57 -15.09
N GLU A 132 16.42 6.64 -16.42
CA GLU A 132 17.15 5.73 -17.33
C GLU A 132 18.65 6.06 -17.45
N LEU A 133 19.07 7.32 -17.31
CA LEU A 133 20.49 7.71 -17.34
C LEU A 133 21.23 7.46 -16.01
N GLY A 134 20.50 7.30 -14.90
CA GLY A 134 21.08 6.99 -13.59
C GLY A 134 21.42 5.51 -13.35
N TYR A 135 21.04 4.61 -14.26
CA TYR A 135 21.33 3.17 -14.18
C TYR A 135 22.39 2.69 -15.19
N SER A 136 23.04 3.60 -15.90
CA SER A 136 24.18 3.29 -16.77
C SER A 136 25.51 3.77 -16.18
N GLU A 137 25.88 3.22 -15.02
CA GLU A 137 27.28 3.05 -14.58
C GLU A 137 27.44 1.66 -13.95
#